data_AF-A0A958PKK5-F1
#
_entry.id   AF-A0A958PKK5-F1
#
_cell.length_a   1.000
_cell.length_b   1.000
_cell.length_c   1.000
_cell.angle_alpha   90.00
_cell.angle_beta   90.00
_cell.angle_gamma   90.00
#
_symmetry.space_group_name_H-M   'P 1'
#
loop_
_entity.id
_entity.type
_entity.pdbx_description
1 polymer ?
#
loop_
_entity_poly.entity_id
_entity_poly.type
_entity_poly.pdbx_seq_one_letter_code
_entity_poly.pdbx_strand_id
1 'polypeptide(L)'
;MSDATFKRISVMIREDQHEKLLELGINVSGQLRDLIDDFLSENTITLSVSPETMEIYHQVFTGTGATDAELEPLVVRALRDLLATRISRMQNLQKRLEKGELRDER
;
A
#
# COMPACT_ATOMS: atom_id res chain seq x y z
N MET A 1 -10.24 10.39 31.33
CA MET A 1 -9.79 9.15 30.67
C MET A 1 -11.03 8.31 30.44
N SER A 2 -11.50 8.20 29.19
CA SER A 2 -12.61 7.30 28.87
C SER A 2 -12.10 5.86 28.97
N ASP A 3 -12.79 5.03 29.76
CA ASP A 3 -12.51 3.60 29.89
C ASP A 3 -12.62 2.95 28.50
N ALA A 4 -11.50 2.52 27.93
CA ALA A 4 -11.49 1.96 26.57
C ALA A 4 -12.15 0.57 26.62
N THR A 5 -13.37 0.49 26.11
CA THR A 5 -14.11 -0.79 26.05
C THR A 5 -13.57 -1.62 24.89
N PHE A 6 -12.72 -2.62 25.16
CA PHE A 6 -12.24 -3.53 24.13
C PHE A 6 -13.33 -4.51 23.67
N LYS A 7 -13.32 -4.86 22.38
CA LYS A 7 -14.18 -5.91 21.79
C LYS A 7 -13.31 -7.08 21.34
N ARG A 8 -13.80 -8.30 21.56
CA ARG A 8 -13.08 -9.53 21.18
C ARG A 8 -13.31 -9.84 19.70
N ILE A 9 -12.23 -10.11 18.98
CA ILE A 9 -12.24 -10.66 17.63
C ILE A 9 -11.58 -12.04 17.68
N SER A 10 -12.18 -13.03 17.02
CA SER A 10 -11.63 -14.38 16.89
C SER A 10 -11.27 -14.61 15.43
N VAL A 11 -10.02 -15.01 15.17
CA VAL A 11 -9.50 -15.28 13.82
C VAL A 11 -8.97 -16.70 13.77
N MET A 12 -9.27 -17.42 12.70
CA MET A 12 -8.67 -18.72 12.41
C MET A 12 -7.62 -18.55 11.32
N ILE A 13 -6.45 -19.13 11.53
CA ILE A 13 -5.36 -19.18 10.56
C ILE A 13 -5.00 -20.64 10.30
N ARG A 14 -4.32 -20.91 9.18
CA ARG A 14 -3.84 -22.26 8.89
C ARG A 14 -2.64 -22.62 9.78
N GLU A 15 -2.42 -23.91 9.98
CA GLU A 15 -1.31 -24.42 10.80
C GLU A 15 0.06 -23.94 10.29
N ASP A 16 0.29 -23.97 8.97
CA ASP A 16 1.54 -23.52 8.35
C ASP A 16 1.84 -22.04 8.60
N GLN A 17 0.80 -21.23 8.79
CA GLN A 17 0.93 -19.81 9.11
C GLN A 17 1.21 -19.62 10.59
N HIS A 18 0.53 -20.40 11.44
CA HIS A 18 0.72 -20.37 12.89
C HIS A 18 2.15 -20.76 13.27
N GLU A 19 2.68 -21.84 12.71
CA GLU A 19 4.07 -22.30 12.93
C GLU A 19 5.08 -21.21 12.54
N LYS A 20 4.93 -20.60 11.36
CA LYS A 20 5.81 -19.50 10.91
C LYS A 20 5.74 -18.28 11.83
N LEU A 21 4.55 -17.90 12.28
CA LEU A 21 4.38 -16.76 13.18
C LEU A 21 5.06 -17.02 14.54
N LEU A 22 5.00 -18.27 15.03
CA LEU A 22 5.71 -18.70 16.24
C LEU A 22 7.23 -18.67 16.06
N GLU A 23 7.76 -19.21 14.96
CA GLU A 23 9.19 -19.18 14.64
C GLU A 23 9.74 -17.74 14.58
N LEU A 24 8.94 -16.82 14.04
CA LEU A 24 9.28 -15.40 13.95
C LEU A 24 9.10 -14.66 15.29
N GLY A 25 8.59 -15.32 16.34
CA GLY A 25 8.36 -14.71 17.66
C GLY A 25 7.31 -13.60 17.65
N ILE A 26 6.38 -13.62 16.69
CA ILE A 26 5.44 -12.52 16.46
C ILE A 26 4.26 -12.60 17.44
N ASN A 27 3.96 -11.47 18.11
CA ASN A 27 2.71 -11.30 18.82
C ASN A 27 1.57 -11.00 17.82
N VAL A 28 0.87 -12.04 17.39
CA VAL A 28 -0.22 -11.97 16.40
C VAL A 28 -1.31 -10.97 16.81
N SER A 29 -1.63 -10.86 18.10
CA SER A 29 -2.67 -9.94 18.59
C SER A 29 -2.26 -8.47 18.49
N GLY A 30 -0.96 -8.18 18.65
CA GLY A 30 -0.40 -6.84 18.44
C GLY A 30 -0.39 -6.51 16.97
N GLN A 31 0.18 -7.39 16.14
CA GLN A 31 0.26 -7.18 14.70
C GLN A 31 -1.13 -7.02 14.05
N LEU A 32 -2.13 -7.79 14.47
CA LEU A 32 -3.50 -7.64 13.98
C LEU A 32 -4.11 -6.30 14.40
N ARG A 33 -3.82 -5.82 15.62
CA ARG A 33 -4.28 -4.50 16.07
C ARG A 33 -3.65 -3.39 15.24
N ASP A 34 -2.33 -3.43 15.07
CA ASP A 34 -1.60 -2.43 14.29
C ASP A 34 -2.13 -2.39 12.85
N LEU A 35 -2.37 -3.55 12.23
CA LEU A 35 -2.98 -3.63 10.90
C LEU A 35 -4.42 -3.08 10.84
N ILE A 36 -5.23 -3.31 11.88
CA ILE A 36 -6.58 -2.76 11.97
C ILE A 36 -6.51 -1.25 12.14
N ASP A 37 -5.62 -0.74 12.99
CA ASP A 37 -5.44 0.69 13.23
C ASP A 37 -4.92 1.39 11.96
N ASP A 38 -3.97 0.78 11.25
CA ASP A 38 -3.49 1.27 9.95
C ASP A 38 -4.59 1.26 8.88
N PHE A 39 -5.40 0.19 8.83
CA PHE A 39 -6.50 0.09 7.86
C PHE A 39 -7.62 1.09 8.14
N LEU A 40 -7.88 1.38 9.43
CA LEU A 40 -8.91 2.33 9.85
C LEU A 40 -8.39 3.77 9.93
N SER A 41 -7.08 3.99 9.84
CA SER A 41 -6.49 5.32 9.74
C SER A 41 -6.93 5.98 8.44
N GLU A 42 -7.57 7.14 8.54
CA GLU A 42 -8.01 7.92 7.38
C GLU A 42 -6.83 8.44 6.54
N ASN A 43 -5.61 8.42 7.10
CA ASN A 43 -4.42 9.04 6.52
C ASN A 43 -3.23 8.08 6.35
N THR A 44 -3.43 6.76 6.48
CA THR A 44 -2.36 5.76 6.25
C THR A 44 -2.52 5.12 4.89
N ILE A 45 -1.43 5.02 4.13
CA ILE A 45 -1.38 4.31 2.84
C ILE A 45 -0.44 3.12 2.99
N THR A 46 -0.96 1.90 2.88
CA THR A 46 -0.15 0.67 2.84
C THR A 46 0.09 0.27 1.40
N LEU A 47 1.36 0.18 0.99
CA LEU A 47 1.75 -0.18 -0.37
C LEU A 47 2.61 -1.45 -0.37
N SER A 48 2.16 -2.49 -1.08
CA SER A 48 3.01 -3.63 -1.39
C SER A 48 4.03 -3.24 -2.46
N VAL A 49 5.32 -3.36 -2.13
CA VAL A 49 6.44 -2.98 -3.01
C VAL A 49 7.33 -4.18 -3.33
N SER A 50 8.18 -4.06 -4.35
CA SER A 50 9.21 -5.07 -4.64
C SER A 50 10.32 -5.06 -3.57
N PRO A 51 11.10 -6.15 -3.44
CA PRO A 51 12.24 -6.19 -2.53
C PRO A 51 13.27 -5.08 -2.79
N GLU A 52 13.52 -4.77 -4.07
CA GLU A 52 14.42 -3.69 -4.47
C GLU A 52 13.96 -2.32 -3.95
N THR A 53 12.66 -2.00 -4.09
CA THR A 53 12.10 -0.75 -3.55
C THR A 53 12.22 -0.70 -2.03
N MET A 54 12.02 -1.82 -1.35
CA MET A 54 12.16 -1.90 0.11
C MET A 54 13.60 -1.62 0.55
N GLU A 55 14.59 -2.16 -0.17
CA GLU A 55 16.00 -1.92 0.13
C GLU A 55 16.38 -0.44 -0.02
N ILE A 56 15.93 0.20 -1.11
CA ILE A 56 16.14 1.63 -1.32
C ILE A 56 15.48 2.45 -0.21
N TYR A 57 14.23 2.12 0.15
CA TYR A 57 13.53 2.78 1.24
C TYR A 57 14.33 2.72 2.54
N HIS A 58 14.81 1.53 2.92
CA HIS A 58 15.64 1.37 4.11
C HIS A 58 16.90 2.23 4.05
N GLN A 59 17.65 2.19 2.95
CA GLN A 59 18.88 2.97 2.82
C GLN A 59 18.65 4.48 2.99
N VAL A 60 17.57 5.00 2.41
CA VAL A 60 17.20 6.41 2.56
C VAL A 60 16.81 6.71 4.00
N PHE A 61 15.83 6.02 4.56
CA PHE A 61 15.28 6.37 5.87
C PHE A 61 16.20 6.07 7.04
N THR A 62 16.93 4.94 7.02
CA THR A 62 17.91 4.63 8.08
C THR A 62 19.25 5.34 7.91
N GLY A 63 19.67 5.60 6.67
CA GLY A 63 20.97 6.20 6.37
C GLY A 63 21.00 7.72 6.45
N THR A 64 19.88 8.40 6.19
CA THR A 64 19.83 9.87 6.14
C THR A 64 18.97 10.50 7.23
N GLY A 65 18.18 9.71 7.96
CA GLY A 65 17.21 10.23 8.92
C GLY A 65 16.02 10.94 8.28
N ALA A 66 15.74 10.66 7.00
CA ALA A 66 14.58 11.19 6.29
C ALA A 66 13.28 10.87 7.05
N THR A 67 12.34 11.81 6.98
CA THR A 67 11.04 11.72 7.65
C THR A 67 9.90 11.58 6.65
N ASP A 68 8.75 11.10 7.13
CA ASP A 68 7.53 11.01 6.32
C ASP A 68 7.09 12.38 5.77
N ALA A 69 7.40 13.48 6.48
CA ALA A 69 7.12 14.83 6.03
C ALA A 69 7.92 15.24 4.77
N GLU A 70 9.09 14.61 4.55
CA GLU A 70 9.91 14.83 3.36
C GLU A 70 9.49 13.91 2.20
N LEU A 71 8.99 12.72 2.51
CA LEU A 71 8.52 11.76 1.50
C LEU A 71 7.12 12.07 0.97
N GLU A 72 6.21 12.54 1.83
CA GLU A 72 4.80 12.78 1.46
C GLU A 72 4.64 13.69 0.21
N PRO A 73 5.35 14.83 0.09
CA PRO A 73 5.23 15.68 -1.10
C PRO A 73 5.69 14.98 -2.39
N LEU A 74 6.66 14.08 -2.29
CA LEU A 74 7.16 13.28 -3.41
C LEU A 74 6.11 12.23 -3.83
N VAL A 75 5.45 11.61 -2.86
CA VAL A 75 4.35 10.66 -3.11
C VAL A 75 3.18 11.38 -3.78
N VAL A 76 2.78 12.56 -3.30
CA VAL A 76 1.72 13.37 -3.91
C VAL A 76 2.06 13.69 -5.37
N ARG A 77 3.31 14.08 -5.65
CA ARG A 77 3.75 14.36 -7.02
C ARG A 77 3.64 13.11 -7.90
N ALA A 78 4.13 11.96 -7.43
CA ALA A 78 4.06 10.71 -8.17
C ALA A 78 2.60 10.30 -8.48
N LEU A 79 1.68 10.49 -7.53
CA LEU A 79 0.24 10.22 -7.74
C LEU A 79 -0.38 11.15 -8.79
N ARG A 80 -0.01 12.44 -8.80
CA ARG A 80 -0.45 13.40 -9.83
C ARG A 80 0.04 13.00 -11.23
N ASP A 81 1.30 12.62 -11.33
CA ASP A 81 1.91 12.20 -12.60
C ASP A 81 1.27 10.90 -13.12
N LEU A 82 0.99 9.95 -12.22
CA LEU A 82 0.26 8.73 -12.55
C LEU A 82 -1.15 9.02 -13.06
N LEU A 83 -1.88 9.93 -12.41
CA LEU A 83 -3.21 10.35 -12.84
C LEU A 83 -3.19 11.00 -14.23
N ALA A 84 -2.27 11.94 -14.46
CA ALA A 84 -2.12 12.61 -15.76
C ALA A 84 -1.81 11.60 -16.89
N THR A 85 -0.96 10.61 -16.60
CA THR A 85 -0.64 9.52 -17.52
C THR A 85 -1.87 8.67 -17.85
N ARG A 86 -2.67 8.32 -16.84
CA ARG A 86 -3.92 7.55 -17.02
C ARG A 86 -4.93 8.32 -17.87
N ILE A 87 -5.13 9.61 -17.59
CA ILE A 87 -6.01 10.48 -18.38
C ILE A 87 -5.56 10.52 -19.84
N SER A 88 -4.27 10.77 -20.08
CA SER A 88 -3.71 10.83 -21.43
C SER A 88 -3.90 9.53 -22.21
N ARG A 89 -3.69 8.37 -21.55
CA ARG A 89 -3.96 7.06 -22.15
C ARG A 89 -5.43 6.87 -22.49
N MET A 90 -6.35 7.26 -21.62
CA MET A 90 -7.79 7.16 -21.87
C MET A 90 -8.24 8.07 -23.02
N GLN A 91 -7.74 9.30 -23.08
CA GLN A 91 -8.01 10.22 -24.19
C GLN A 91 -7.49 9.68 -25.52
N ASN A 92 -6.29 9.08 -25.52
CA ASN A 92 -5.74 8.44 -26.72
C ASN A 92 -6.57 7.23 -27.14
N LEU A 93 -7.04 6.42 -26.18
CA LEU A 93 -7.93 5.29 -26.47
C LEU A 93 -9.25 5.78 -27.08
N GLN A 94 -9.85 6.83 -26.52
CA GLN A 94 -11.06 7.45 -27.06
C GLN A 94 -10.85 7.93 -28.50
N LYS A 95 -9.76 8.65 -28.78
CA LYS A 95 -9.44 9.12 -30.14
C LYS A 95 -9.28 7.97 -31.13
N ARG A 96 -8.65 6.86 -30.72
CA ARG A 96 -8.51 5.66 -31.56
C ARG A 96 -9.85 4.99 -31.86
N LEU A 97 -10.76 4.97 -30.88
CA LEU A 97 -12.13 4.47 -31.04
C LEU A 97 -12.95 5.36 -32.00
N GLU A 98 -12.87 6.68 -31.86
CA GLU A 98 -13.53 7.65 -32.74
C GLU A 98 -13.02 7.56 -34.19
N LYS A 99 -11.74 7.23 -34.38
CA LYS A 99 -11.12 7.02 -35.69
C LYS A 99 -11.36 5.62 -36.28
N GLY A 100 -11.96 4.69 -35.54
CA GLY A 100 -12.25 3.33 -36.02
C GLY A 100 -11.04 2.39 -36.10
N GLU A 101 -9.89 2.75 -35.52
CA GLU A 101 -8.59 2.05 -35.62
C GLU A 101 -8.50 0.73 -34.81
N LEU A 102 -9.63 0.19 -34.35
CA LEU A 102 -9.71 -1.05 -33.56
C LEU A 102 -10.53 -2.16 -34.26
N ARG A 103 -10.87 -1.96 -35.56
CA ARG A 103 -11.69 -2.92 -36.32
C ARG A 103 -10.93 -3.97 -37.11
N ASP A 104 -9.60 -3.90 -37.20
CA ASP A 104 -8.79 -4.77 -38.08
C ASP A 104 -7.94 -5.82 -37.34
N GLU A 105 -8.52 -6.46 -36.32
CA GLU A 105 -8.01 -7.74 -35.82
C GLU A 105 -9.14 -8.77 -35.86
N ARG A 106 -9.45 -9.25 -37.08
CA ARG A 106 -10.23 -10.47 -37.32
C ARG A 106 -9.45 -11.40 -38.23
#